data_AF-A0A2X3EHP8-F1
#
_entry.id   AF-A0A2X3EHP8-F1
#
_cell.length_a   1.000
_cell.length_b   1.000
_cell.length_c   1.000
_cell.angle_alpha   90.00
_cell.angle_beta   90.00
_cell.angle_gamma   90.00
#
_symmetry.space_group_name_H-M   'P 1'
#
loop_
_entity.id
_entity.type
_entity.pdbx_description
1 polymer ?
#
loop_
_entity_poly.entity_id
_entity_poly.type
_entity_poly.pdbx_seq_one_letter_code
_entity_poly.pdbx_strand_id
1 'polypeptide(L)'
;MDAIELRMGDLRRYIITMIDEHSDYALALAVPSLNSDITSHFFSKATKLFPVAIRQVVTDNGKEFLGNFDKTLQEASIKHIWTYPYTPKMNATCERLTGHLENNL
;
A
#
# COMPACT_ATOMS: atom_id res chain seq x y z
N MET A 1 -1.64 -2.77 2.73
CA MET A 1 -1.04 -1.79 1.79
C MET A 1 -0.60 -0.62 2.61
N ASP A 2 0.56 -0.08 2.29
CA ASP A 2 1.20 0.97 3.07
C ASP A 2 2.04 1.87 2.16
N ALA A 3 2.41 3.06 2.64
CA ALA A 3 3.24 3.98 1.91
C ALA A 3 4.19 4.73 2.85
N ILE A 4 5.44 4.87 2.42
CA ILE A 4 6.48 5.59 3.17
C ILE A 4 7.17 6.64 2.34
N GLU A 5 7.71 7.65 3.01
CA GLU A 5 8.55 8.68 2.42
C GLU A 5 10.03 8.32 2.62
N LEU A 6 10.74 8.09 1.52
CA LEU A 6 12.18 7.92 1.49
C LEU A 6 12.85 9.27 1.16
N ARG A 7 13.72 9.74 2.06
CA ARG A 7 14.51 10.97 1.87
C ARG A 7 15.96 10.65 1.56
N MET A 8 16.41 11.06 0.37
CA MET A 8 17.79 10.89 -0.10
C MET A 8 18.41 12.27 -0.37
N GLY A 9 18.88 12.93 0.69
CA GLY A 9 19.28 14.34 0.62
C GLY A 9 18.08 15.23 0.32
N ASP A 10 18.16 16.05 -0.73
CA ASP A 10 17.06 16.93 -1.17
C ASP A 10 15.99 16.18 -1.98
N LEU A 11 16.26 14.93 -2.38
CA LEU A 11 15.32 14.13 -3.15
C LEU A 11 14.31 13.44 -2.22
N ARG A 12 13.02 13.63 -2.55
CA ARG A 12 11.91 12.89 -1.95
C ARG A 12 11.38 11.84 -2.93
N ARG A 13 11.22 10.62 -2.43
CA ARG A 13 10.55 9.51 -3.08
C ARG A 13 9.56 8.89 -2.12
N TYR A 14 8.51 8.29 -2.65
CA TYR A 14 7.56 7.54 -1.86
C TYR A 14 7.58 6.09 -2.32
N ILE A 15 7.54 5.14 -1.40
CA ILE A 15 7.46 3.72 -1.72
C ILE A 15 6.08 3.24 -1.30
N ILE A 16 5.29 2.79 -2.28
CA ILE A 16 3.99 2.16 -2.04
C ILE A 16 4.21 0.66 -1.98
N THR A 17 3.73 0.02 -0.91
CA THR A 17 3.91 -1.42 -0.68
C THR A 17 2.56 -2.14 -0.59
N MET A 18 2.55 -3.38 -1.09
CA MET A 18 1.45 -4.31 -0.93
C MET A 18 2.02 -5.70 -0.68
N ILE A 19 1.48 -6.40 0.32
CA ILE A 19 1.88 -7.76 0.67
C ILE A 19 0.63 -8.63 0.87
N ASP A 20 0.68 -9.86 0.37
CA ASP A 20 -0.27 -10.91 0.76
C ASP A 20 0.20 -11.54 2.08
N GLU A 21 -0.64 -11.48 3.11
CA GLU A 21 -0.31 -11.99 4.45
C GLU A 21 -0.13 -13.51 4.52
N HIS A 22 -0.63 -14.25 3.51
CA HIS A 22 -0.56 -15.72 3.51
C HIS A 22 0.68 -16.25 2.79
N SER A 23 1.08 -15.64 1.66
CA SER A 23 2.20 -16.11 0.84
C SER A 23 3.48 -15.31 1.00
N ASP A 24 3.44 -14.18 1.73
CA ASP A 24 4.50 -13.17 1.78
C ASP A 24 4.87 -12.60 0.40
N TYR A 25 4.05 -12.81 -0.63
CA TYR A 25 4.24 -12.21 -1.94
C TYR A 25 4.01 -10.70 -1.83
N ALA A 26 5.07 -9.93 -2.11
CA ALA A 26 5.09 -8.49 -1.94
C ALA A 26 5.45 -7.76 -3.23
N LEU A 27 4.82 -6.61 -3.44
CA LEU A 27 5.17 -5.63 -4.46
C LEU A 27 5.50 -4.30 -3.79
N ALA A 28 6.52 -3.62 -4.29
CA ALA A 28 6.90 -2.27 -3.88
C ALA A 28 7.18 -1.42 -5.12
N LEU A 29 6.71 -0.18 -5.12
CA LEU A 29 6.95 0.77 -6.21
C LEU A 29 7.38 2.13 -5.66
N ALA A 30 8.54 2.62 -6.12
CA ALA A 30 9.00 3.98 -5.86
C ALA A 30 8.33 4.97 -6.84
N VAL A 31 7.72 6.03 -6.29
CA VAL A 31 7.03 7.08 -7.03
C VAL A 31 7.52 8.48 -6.59
N PRO A 32 7.48 9.49 -7.47
CA PRO A 32 7.97 10.83 -7.12
C PRO A 32 7.01 11.64 -6.24
N SER A 33 5.73 11.26 -6.19
CA SER A 33 4.70 11.88 -5.36
C SER A 33 3.69 10.83 -4.89
N LEU A 34 2.98 11.12 -3.80
CA LEU A 34 2.00 10.22 -3.20
C LEU A 34 0.62 10.89 -3.18
N ASN A 35 -0.34 10.28 -3.85
CA ASN A 35 -1.75 10.68 -3.88
C ASN A 35 -2.63 9.50 -4.31
N SER A 36 -3.95 9.65 -4.20
CA SER A 36 -4.89 8.57 -4.46
C SER A 36 -4.95 8.07 -5.90
N ASP A 37 -4.64 8.92 -6.89
CA ASP A 37 -4.54 8.49 -8.29
C ASP A 37 -3.37 7.54 -8.52
N ILE A 38 -2.21 7.88 -7.94
CA ILE A 38 -0.99 7.07 -8.03
C ILE A 38 -1.20 5.74 -7.32
N THR A 39 -1.79 5.74 -6.12
CA THR A 39 -2.08 4.51 -5.37
C THR A 39 -3.11 3.64 -6.09
N SER A 40 -4.17 4.22 -6.67
CA SER A 40 -5.16 3.49 -7.48
C SER A 40 -4.51 2.83 -8.70
N HIS A 41 -3.63 3.55 -9.40
CA HIS A 41 -2.92 3.01 -10.56
C HIS A 41 -1.93 1.91 -10.16
N PHE A 42 -1.22 2.06 -9.05
CA PHE A 42 -0.40 0.99 -8.48
C PHE A 42 -1.25 -0.25 -8.18
N PHE A 43 -2.38 -0.09 -7.48
CA PHE A 43 -3.27 -1.18 -7.14
C PHE A 43 -3.81 -1.92 -8.38
N SER A 44 -4.23 -1.18 -9.40
CA SER A 44 -4.70 -1.72 -10.67
C SER A 44 -3.64 -2.53 -11.42
N LYS A 45 -2.35 -2.26 -11.19
CA LYS A 45 -1.25 -3.08 -11.69
C LYS A 45 -1.00 -4.28 -10.79
N ALA A 46 -1.02 -4.09 -9.48
CA ALA A 46 -0.85 -5.15 -8.50
C ALA A 46 -1.88 -6.27 -8.69
N THR A 47 -3.15 -5.94 -8.93
CA THR A 47 -4.21 -6.94 -9.19
C THR A 47 -3.93 -7.88 -10.37
N LYS A 48 -3.10 -7.45 -11.33
CA LYS A 48 -2.68 -8.27 -12.49
C LYS A 48 -1.45 -9.13 -12.20
N LEU A 49 -0.66 -8.76 -11.19
CA LEU A 49 0.60 -9.39 -10.82
C LEU A 49 0.48 -10.33 -9.63
N PHE A 50 -0.53 -10.13 -8.78
CA PHE A 50 -0.77 -11.01 -7.64
C PHE A 50 -1.17 -12.41 -8.12
N PRO A 51 -0.60 -13.48 -7.52
CA PRO A 51 -0.88 -14.86 -7.93
C PRO A 51 -2.29 -15.32 -7.54
N VAL A 52 -3.01 -14.53 -6.74
CA VAL A 52 -4.35 -14.82 -6.22
C VAL A 52 -5.25 -13.58 -6.33
N ALA A 53 -6.56 -13.81 -6.41
CA ALA A 53 -7.53 -12.73 -6.44
C ALA A 53 -7.56 -11.98 -5.10
N ILE A 54 -7.41 -10.65 -5.16
CA ILE A 54 -7.47 -9.77 -3.99
C ILE A 54 -8.93 -9.56 -3.60
N ARG A 55 -9.29 -9.96 -2.38
CA ARG A 55 -10.66 -9.81 -1.85
C ARG A 55 -10.81 -8.65 -0.88
N GLN A 56 -9.73 -8.31 -0.18
CA GLN A 56 -9.71 -7.25 0.80
C GLN A 56 -8.35 -6.57 0.80
N VAL A 57 -8.34 -5.29 1.14
CA VAL A 57 -7.15 -4.50 1.33
C VAL A 57 -7.25 -3.81 2.68
N VAL A 58 -6.15 -3.87 3.44
CA VAL A 58 -6.00 -3.17 4.72
C VAL A 58 -5.08 -1.97 4.53
N THR A 59 -5.48 -0.77 4.95
CA THR A 59 -4.64 0.45 4.95
C THR A 59 -4.92 1.31 6.17
N ASP A 60 -4.07 2.28 6.46
CA ASP A 60 -4.40 3.36 7.37
C ASP A 60 -5.35 4.39 6.71
N ASN A 61 -5.71 5.43 7.46
CA ASN A 61 -6.58 6.52 6.98
C ASN A 61 -5.80 7.59 6.19
N GLY A 62 -4.67 7.25 5.59
CA GLY A 62 -3.88 8.12 4.71
C GLY A 62 -4.70 8.67 3.54
N LYS A 63 -4.40 9.90 3.13
CA LYS A 63 -5.14 10.58 2.04
C LYS A 63 -4.97 9.89 0.69
N GLU A 64 -3.85 9.21 0.51
CA GLU A 64 -3.51 8.37 -0.63
C GLU A 64 -4.35 7.10 -0.74
N PHE A 65 -5.00 6.67 0.36
CA PHE A 65 -5.93 5.53 0.37
C PHE A 65 -7.39 5.99 0.34
N LEU A 66 -7.66 7.29 0.28
CA LEU A 66 -9.00 7.87 0.16
C LEU A 66 -9.34 8.23 -1.30
N GLY A 67 -10.55 8.76 -1.53
CA GLY A 67 -10.95 9.31 -2.83
C GLY A 67 -10.91 8.28 -3.96
N ASN A 68 -10.07 8.50 -4.97
CA ASN A 68 -10.02 7.65 -6.17
C ASN A 68 -9.56 6.22 -5.89
N PHE A 69 -8.69 6.02 -4.90
CA PHE A 69 -8.29 4.68 -4.47
C PHE A 69 -9.47 3.90 -3.89
N ASP A 70 -10.16 4.50 -2.91
CA ASP A 70 -11.33 3.88 -2.27
C ASP A 70 -12.43 3.57 -3.30
N LYS A 71 -12.67 4.49 -4.23
CA LYS A 71 -13.59 4.28 -5.36
C LYS A 71 -13.19 3.08 -6.24
N THR A 72 -11.89 2.94 -6.54
CA THR A 72 -11.37 1.81 -7.33
C THR A 72 -11.64 0.48 -6.63
N LEU A 73 -11.47 0.42 -5.30
CA LEU A 73 -11.79 -0.77 -4.51
C LEU A 73 -13.28 -1.09 -4.54
N GLN A 74 -14.14 -0.07 -4.38
CA GLN A 74 -15.59 -0.23 -4.43
C GLN A 74 -16.06 -0.76 -5.80
N GLU A 75 -15.57 -0.18 -6.90
CA GLU A 75 -15.90 -0.62 -8.26
C GLU A 75 -15.42 -2.05 -8.55
N ALA A 76 -14.27 -2.44 -7.99
CA ALA A 76 -13.75 -3.80 -8.09
C ALA A 76 -14.43 -4.79 -7.12
N SER A 77 -15.38 -4.35 -6.29
CA SER A 77 -16.00 -5.14 -5.21
C SER A 77 -14.98 -5.72 -4.22
N ILE A 78 -13.93 -4.95 -3.92
CA ILE A 78 -12.87 -5.31 -2.98
C ILE A 78 -13.14 -4.62 -1.65
N LYS A 79 -13.11 -5.39 -0.56
CA LYS A 79 -13.39 -4.85 0.77
C LYS A 79 -12.22 -3.99 1.25
N HIS A 80 -12.49 -2.72 1.53
CA HIS A 80 -11.52 -1.84 2.17
C HIS A 80 -11.64 -1.92 3.70
N ILE A 81 -10.55 -2.23 4.38
CA ILE A 81 -10.46 -2.30 5.83
C ILE A 81 -9.49 -1.21 6.30
N TRP A 82 -10.03 -0.24 7.03
CA TRP A 82 -9.24 0.80 7.67
C TRP A 82 -8.62 0.28 8.96
N THR A 83 -7.34 0.56 9.19
CA THR A 83 -6.70 0.29 10.47
C THR A 83 -7.23 1.27 11.52
N TYR A 84 -7.47 0.76 12.72
CA TYR A 84 -7.82 1.62 13.84
C TYR A 84 -6.56 2.29 14.40
N PRO A 85 -6.64 3.57 14.81
CA PRO A 85 -5.57 4.20 15.56
C PRO A 85 -5.14 3.33 16.74
N TYR A 86 -3.84 3.28 17.01
CA TYR A 86 -3.24 2.53 18.13
C TYR A 86 -3.47 1.00 18.08
N THR A 87 -3.76 0.44 16.90
CA THR A 87 -3.90 -1.02 16.71
C THR A 87 -2.83 -1.57 15.74
N PRO A 88 -1.55 -1.60 16.15
CA PRO A 88 -0.42 -1.95 15.28
C PRO A 88 -0.52 -3.36 14.69
N LYS A 89 -1.25 -4.27 15.35
CA LYS A 89 -1.45 -5.65 14.85
C LYS A 89 -2.18 -5.73 13.51
N MET A 90 -2.98 -4.73 13.14
CA MET A 90 -3.78 -4.78 11.90
C MET A 90 -2.94 -4.60 10.64
N ASN A 91 -1.77 -3.95 10.74
CA ASN A 91 -0.89 -3.69 9.59
C ASN A 91 0.54 -4.18 9.81
N ALA A 92 0.79 -4.96 10.86
CA ALA A 92 2.13 -5.39 11.27
C ALA A 92 2.93 -6.09 10.17
N THR A 93 2.26 -6.81 9.25
CA THR A 93 2.92 -7.47 8.12
C THR A 93 3.40 -6.45 7.08
N CYS A 94 2.56 -5.46 6.75
CA CYS A 94 2.93 -4.37 5.86
C CYS A 94 4.01 -3.49 6.50
N GLU A 95 3.85 -3.08 7.76
CA GLU A 95 4.83 -2.27 8.51
C GLU A 95 6.21 -2.94 8.58
N ARG A 96 6.26 -4.26 8.79
CA ARG A 96 7.52 -5.03 8.80
C ARG A 96 8.21 -5.05 7.43
N LEU A 97 7.45 -5.23 6.36
CA LEU A 97 7.99 -5.16 4.99
C LEU A 97 8.54 -3.75 4.72
N THR A 98 7.74 -2.74 5.01
CA THR A 98 8.09 -1.33 4.84
C THR A 98 9.38 -0.99 5.61
N GLY A 99 9.47 -1.35 6.90
CA GLY A 99 10.67 -1.14 7.69
C GLY A 99 11.90 -1.92 7.17
N HIS A 100 11.71 -3.10 6.58
CA HIS A 100 12.82 -3.80 5.91
C HIS A 100 13.32 -3.01 4.69
N LEU A 101 12.42 -2.44 3.88
CA LEU A 101 12.79 -1.64 2.71
C LEU A 101 13.51 -0.34 3.10
N GLU A 102 13.04 0.38 4.13
CA GLU A 102 13.69 1.60 4.62
C GLU A 102 15.13 1.37 5.07
N ASN A 103 15.41 0.21 5.66
CA ASN A 103 16.75 -0.09 6.18
C ASN A 103 17.73 -0.60 5.11
N ASN A 104 17.25 -0.94 3.90
CA ASN A 104 18.06 -1.56 2.85
C ASN A 104 18.09 -0.75 1.54
N LEU A 105 17.46 0.44 1.50
CA LEU A 105 17.45 1.38 0.38
C LEU A 105 18.09 2.71 0.78
#